data_AF-A0A924FST4-F1
#
_entry.id   AF-A0A924FST4-F1
#
_cell.length_a   1.000
_cell.length_b   1.000
_cell.length_c   1.000
_cell.angle_alpha   90.00
_cell.angle_beta   90.00
_cell.angle_gamma   90.00
#
_symmetry.space_group_name_H-M   'P 1'
#
loop_
_entity.id
_entity.type
_entity.pdbx_description
1 polymer ?
#
loop_
_entity_poly.entity_id
_entity_poly.type
_entity_poly.pdbx_seq_one_letter_code
_entity_poly.pdbx_strand_id
1 'polypeptide(L)'
;MRRRHQAFCCRWRRGSAVARPENALTQIRRYEPSWQPREQSIEAPGSINGAISAAEARAVYAESYLTRLRTGIGGNYGPPLDSLPRTGSSPRTFDGGAWIDIYRTINNAPNLFGDPIWPQDKDTVAVSMVDDQLFVGVNRWAPGYITADLARAIDARNALIQKYPDVMATGNIGAIPNNSLFHAEPNLLIRAAYRFGSLENRTIEMEVDREVCYSCGQVLPKLGLELGNPDVVIVERGTGTRSEMWNGQWLIWRRK
;
A
#
# COMPACT_ATOMS: atom_id res chain seq x y z
N MET A 1 14.34 -28.36 -55.86
CA MET A 1 13.32 -28.35 -54.78
C MET A 1 13.50 -27.16 -53.80
N ARG A 2 13.24 -25.90 -54.22
CA ARG A 2 13.30 -24.72 -53.32
C ARG A 2 12.28 -23.62 -53.72
N ARG A 3 10.99 -23.96 -53.90
CA ARG A 3 9.93 -22.96 -54.17
C ARG A 3 8.58 -23.27 -53.50
N ARG A 4 8.56 -23.93 -52.33
CA ARG A 4 7.31 -24.19 -51.58
C ARG A 4 7.28 -23.70 -50.12
N HIS A 5 8.37 -23.12 -49.60
CA HIS A 5 8.43 -22.69 -48.20
C HIS A 5 8.15 -21.20 -47.94
N GLN A 6 7.98 -20.35 -48.96
CA GLN A 6 7.69 -18.92 -48.75
C GLN A 6 6.19 -18.57 -48.70
N ALA A 7 5.28 -19.47 -49.11
CA ALA A 7 3.85 -19.19 -49.14
C ALA A 7 3.16 -19.30 -47.76
N PHE A 8 3.74 -20.01 -46.79
CA PHE A 8 3.11 -20.25 -45.49
C PHE A 8 3.29 -19.10 -44.48
N CYS A 9 4.44 -18.40 -44.50
CA CYS A 9 4.68 -17.29 -43.57
C CYS A 9 3.85 -16.02 -43.88
N CYS A 10 3.45 -15.79 -45.13
CA CYS A 10 2.64 -14.63 -45.49
C CYS A 10 1.15 -14.77 -45.13
N ARG A 11 0.65 -16.00 -44.90
CA ARG A 11 -0.76 -16.25 -44.56
C ARG A 11 -1.05 -16.07 -43.06
N TRP A 12 -0.08 -16.39 -42.20
CA TRP A 12 -0.23 -16.25 -40.75
C TRP A 12 -0.18 -14.80 -40.27
N ARG A 13 0.68 -13.94 -40.87
CA ARG A 13 0.70 -12.50 -40.54
C ARG A 13 -0.56 -11.73 -40.93
N ARG A 14 -1.32 -12.21 -41.93
CA ARG A 14 -2.61 -11.60 -42.30
C ARG A 14 -3.74 -11.98 -41.33
N GLY A 15 -3.74 -13.19 -40.76
CA GLY A 15 -4.75 -13.59 -39.77
C GLY A 15 -4.63 -12.85 -38.43
N SER A 16 -3.40 -12.65 -37.94
CA SER A 16 -3.16 -11.97 -36.65
C SER A 16 -3.37 -10.45 -36.71
N ALA A 17 -3.21 -9.83 -37.89
CA ALA A 17 -3.44 -8.40 -38.08
C ALA A 17 -4.94 -8.04 -38.19
N VAL A 18 -5.81 -9.00 -38.52
CA VAL A 18 -7.27 -8.80 -38.61
C VAL A 18 -7.99 -9.13 -37.29
N ALA A 19 -7.43 -10.00 -36.44
CA ALA A 19 -8.03 -10.35 -35.15
C ALA A 19 -7.93 -9.26 -34.07
N ARG A 20 -6.88 -8.42 -34.11
CA ARG A 20 -6.71 -7.28 -33.17
C ARG A 20 -7.76 -6.17 -33.35
N PRO A 21 -8.09 -5.72 -34.58
CA PRO A 21 -9.10 -4.68 -34.75
C PRO A 21 -10.51 -5.13 -34.37
N GLU A 22 -10.91 -6.40 -34.57
CA GLU A 22 -12.26 -6.86 -34.22
C GLU A 22 -12.53 -6.86 -32.71
N ASN A 23 -11.54 -7.25 -31.90
CA ASN A 23 -11.68 -7.28 -30.44
C ASN A 23 -11.72 -5.85 -29.85
N ALA A 24 -10.91 -4.94 -30.41
CA ALA A 24 -10.95 -3.52 -30.07
C ALA A 24 -12.27 -2.86 -30.47
N LEU A 25 -12.80 -3.18 -31.67
CA LEU A 25 -14.12 -2.70 -32.11
C LEU A 25 -15.26 -3.21 -31.23
N THR A 26 -15.17 -4.45 -30.75
CA THR A 26 -16.15 -5.03 -29.81
C THR A 26 -16.15 -4.30 -28.47
N GLN A 27 -14.98 -3.94 -27.96
CA GLN A 27 -14.84 -3.15 -26.72
C GLN A 27 -15.41 -1.74 -26.88
N ILE A 28 -15.10 -1.03 -27.98
CA ILE A 28 -15.58 0.33 -28.23
C ILE A 28 -17.12 0.37 -28.32
N ARG A 29 -17.72 -0.56 -29.08
CA ARG A 29 -19.18 -0.65 -29.23
C ARG A 29 -19.92 -1.02 -27.95
N ARG A 30 -19.24 -1.58 -26.95
CA ARG A 30 -19.81 -1.84 -25.62
C ARG A 30 -20.12 -0.55 -24.87
N TYR A 31 -19.35 0.51 -25.11
CA TYR A 31 -19.50 1.81 -24.44
C TYR A 31 -20.22 2.84 -25.31
N GLU A 32 -20.10 2.74 -26.64
CA GLU A 32 -20.78 3.64 -27.58
C GLU A 32 -21.34 2.84 -28.79
N PRO A 33 -22.59 2.33 -28.70
CA PRO A 33 -23.14 1.38 -29.68
C PRO A 33 -23.29 1.92 -31.10
N SER A 34 -23.44 3.24 -31.26
CA SER A 34 -23.59 3.93 -32.55
C SER A 34 -22.26 4.35 -33.18
N TRP A 35 -21.12 4.04 -32.55
CA TRP A 35 -19.81 4.46 -33.02
C TRP A 35 -19.43 3.82 -34.37
N GLN A 36 -19.07 4.65 -35.35
CA GLN A 36 -18.52 4.24 -36.64
C GLN A 36 -17.28 5.08 -36.99
N PRO A 37 -16.21 4.48 -37.53
CA PRO A 37 -15.04 5.23 -37.97
C PRO A 37 -15.43 6.14 -39.14
N ARG A 38 -15.10 7.43 -39.03
CA ARG A 38 -15.49 8.45 -40.02
C ARG A 38 -14.59 8.47 -41.27
N GLU A 39 -13.43 7.81 -41.25
CA GLU A 39 -12.48 7.78 -42.37
C GLU A 39 -11.83 6.40 -42.56
N GLN A 40 -11.57 6.02 -43.83
CA GLN A 40 -10.89 4.76 -44.22
C GLN A 40 -9.34 4.87 -44.23
N SER A 41 -8.78 5.95 -43.68
CA SER A 41 -7.33 6.01 -43.45
C SER A 41 -6.96 5.10 -42.29
N ILE A 42 -5.78 4.48 -42.32
CA ILE A 42 -5.32 3.58 -41.25
C ILE A 42 -4.70 4.37 -40.09
N GLU A 43 -4.21 5.60 -40.32
CA GLU A 43 -3.35 6.33 -39.37
C GLU A 43 -3.86 7.73 -38.99
N ALA A 44 -4.94 8.22 -39.61
CA ALA A 44 -5.48 9.56 -39.32
C ALA A 44 -6.12 9.63 -37.91
N PRO A 45 -6.21 10.80 -37.25
CA PRO A 45 -6.81 10.98 -35.93
C PRO A 45 -8.30 10.56 -35.80
N GLY A 46 -8.98 10.26 -36.92
CA GLY A 46 -10.35 9.68 -36.96
C GLY A 46 -10.43 8.22 -37.39
N SER A 47 -9.28 7.55 -37.56
CA SER A 47 -9.15 6.15 -37.97
C SER A 47 -9.14 5.17 -36.78
N ILE A 48 -9.18 3.86 -37.07
CA ILE A 48 -9.02 2.82 -36.05
C ILE A 48 -7.67 2.90 -35.35
N ASN A 49 -6.53 3.04 -36.05
CA ASN A 49 -5.25 3.14 -35.33
C ASN A 49 -5.05 4.52 -34.69
N GLY A 50 -5.64 5.58 -35.24
CA GLY A 50 -5.71 6.88 -34.57
C GLY A 50 -6.46 6.78 -33.23
N ALA A 51 -7.58 6.05 -33.21
CA ALA A 51 -8.34 5.78 -31.99
C ALA A 51 -7.58 4.88 -31.00
N ILE A 52 -6.86 3.87 -31.49
CA ILE A 52 -5.99 3.01 -30.66
C ILE A 52 -4.85 3.83 -30.06
N SER A 53 -4.14 4.61 -30.86
CA SER A 53 -3.03 5.45 -30.40
C SER A 53 -3.51 6.51 -29.40
N ALA A 54 -4.70 7.11 -29.63
CA ALA A 54 -5.31 8.02 -28.67
C ALA A 54 -5.78 7.32 -27.38
N ALA A 55 -6.20 6.04 -27.45
CA ALA A 55 -6.52 5.25 -26.27
C ALA A 55 -5.26 4.86 -25.49
N GLU A 56 -4.18 4.45 -26.16
CA GLU A 56 -2.88 4.15 -25.56
C GLU A 56 -2.26 5.39 -24.93
N ALA A 57 -2.31 6.56 -25.59
CA ALA A 57 -1.86 7.82 -25.02
C ALA A 57 -2.66 8.21 -23.77
N ARG A 58 -3.98 7.97 -23.77
CA ARG A 58 -4.83 8.16 -22.59
C ARG A 58 -4.51 7.17 -21.47
N ALA A 59 -4.17 5.92 -21.80
CA ALA A 59 -3.77 4.91 -20.82
C ALA A 59 -2.42 5.26 -20.18
N VAL A 60 -1.42 5.66 -20.97
CA VAL A 60 -0.12 6.15 -20.47
C VAL A 60 -0.31 7.41 -19.62
N TYR A 61 -1.15 8.35 -20.05
CA TYR A 61 -1.49 9.52 -19.26
C TYR A 61 -2.17 9.12 -17.93
N ALA A 62 -3.14 8.20 -17.96
CA ALA A 62 -3.81 7.70 -16.77
C ALA A 62 -2.87 6.95 -15.82
N GLU A 63 -1.93 6.14 -16.34
CA GLU A 63 -0.89 5.48 -15.53
C GLU A 63 0.08 6.50 -14.93
N SER A 64 0.48 7.52 -15.69
CA SER A 64 1.33 8.61 -15.18
C SER A 64 0.60 9.44 -14.13
N TYR A 65 -0.72 9.64 -14.28
CA TYR A 65 -1.58 10.33 -13.34
C TYR A 65 -1.80 9.51 -12.07
N LEU A 66 -2.06 8.20 -12.19
CA LEU A 66 -2.14 7.28 -11.06
C LEU A 66 -0.80 7.14 -10.34
N THR A 67 0.32 7.15 -11.08
CA THR A 67 1.66 7.19 -10.49
C THR A 67 1.87 8.50 -9.75
N ARG A 68 1.47 9.64 -10.31
CA ARG A 68 1.50 10.94 -9.64
C ARG A 68 0.58 10.99 -8.41
N LEU A 69 -0.54 10.26 -8.39
CA LEU A 69 -1.38 10.10 -7.20
C LEU A 69 -0.76 9.12 -6.18
N ARG A 70 0.04 8.15 -6.64
CA ARG A 70 0.81 7.21 -5.80
C ARG A 70 2.11 7.82 -5.24
N THR A 71 2.63 8.88 -5.83
CA THR A 71 3.86 9.58 -5.41
C THR A 71 3.62 11.05 -5.01
N GLY A 72 2.41 11.57 -5.17
CA GLY A 72 1.98 12.92 -4.80
C GLY A 72 1.02 12.86 -3.61
N ILE A 73 0.39 13.99 -3.28
CA ILE A 73 -0.50 14.15 -2.11
C ILE A 73 -1.42 12.92 -1.94
N GLY A 74 -1.20 12.13 -0.88
CA GLY A 74 -1.95 10.91 -0.56
C GLY A 74 -1.32 9.58 -1.01
N GLY A 75 -0.18 9.61 -1.69
CA GLY A 75 0.56 8.45 -2.17
C GLY A 75 1.73 8.06 -1.26
N ASN A 76 1.51 7.08 -0.40
CA ASN A 76 2.48 6.18 0.27
C ASN A 76 3.84 6.70 0.80
N TYR A 77 4.03 8.01 1.03
CA TYR A 77 5.13 8.56 1.84
C TYR A 77 4.72 9.83 2.61
N GLY A 78 3.43 9.98 2.95
CA GLY A 78 2.89 11.24 3.48
C GLY A 78 2.83 12.33 2.40
N PRO A 79 2.20 13.49 2.67
CA PRO A 79 2.21 14.59 1.72
C PRO A 79 3.66 15.05 1.45
N PRO A 80 4.02 15.49 0.23
CA PRO A 80 5.21 16.31 0.08
C PRO A 80 4.97 17.56 0.91
N LEU A 81 5.64 17.67 2.05
CA LEU A 81 5.75 18.93 2.75
C LEU A 81 6.58 19.82 1.84
N ASP A 82 6.02 20.96 1.45
CA ASP A 82 6.84 22.06 0.94
C ASP A 82 8.07 22.20 1.83
N SER A 83 9.24 22.33 1.19
CA SER A 83 10.55 22.46 1.83
C SER A 83 10.43 23.23 3.15
N LEU A 84 10.61 22.52 4.26
CA LEU A 84 10.68 23.14 5.57
C LEU A 84 11.75 24.26 5.51
N PRO A 85 11.52 25.42 6.15
CA PRO A 85 12.54 26.44 6.28
C PRO A 85 13.79 25.80 6.87
N ARG A 86 14.86 25.78 6.07
CA ARG A 86 16.14 25.20 6.45
C ARG A 86 16.81 26.15 7.44
N THR A 87 16.48 26.00 8.72
CA THR A 87 17.14 26.70 9.82
C THR A 87 17.36 25.76 11.00
N GLY A 88 18.63 25.52 11.33
CA GLY A 88 19.05 25.11 12.66
C GLY A 88 19.44 23.64 12.81
N SER A 89 20.75 23.42 12.91
CA SER A 89 21.41 22.22 13.41
C SER A 89 21.03 21.93 14.87
N SER A 90 20.12 20.97 15.06
CA SER A 90 19.97 20.15 16.27
C SER A 90 19.22 18.87 15.86
N PRO A 91 19.50 17.68 16.42
CA PRO A 91 18.71 16.49 16.12
C PRO A 91 17.30 16.74 16.67
N ARG A 92 16.34 17.08 15.80
CA ARG A 92 14.94 17.10 16.20
C ARG A 92 14.58 15.67 16.58
N THR A 93 14.20 15.47 17.83
CA THR A 93 13.45 14.29 18.26
C THR A 93 12.27 14.11 17.31
N PHE A 94 12.09 12.88 16.83
CA PHE A 94 10.91 12.53 16.04
C PHE A 94 9.66 12.80 16.89
N ASP A 95 8.75 13.61 16.35
CA ASP A 95 7.46 13.93 16.98
C ASP A 95 6.37 13.13 16.26
N GLY A 96 6.15 11.89 16.70
CA GLY A 96 5.15 11.01 16.11
C GLY A 96 3.73 11.55 16.32
N GLY A 97 3.48 12.18 17.47
CA GLY A 97 2.22 12.84 17.79
C GLY A 97 1.79 13.86 16.73
N ALA A 98 2.72 14.73 16.31
CA ALA A 98 2.45 15.70 15.24
C ALA A 98 2.10 15.02 13.90
N TRP A 99 2.76 13.91 13.54
CA TRP A 99 2.46 13.17 12.32
C TRP A 99 1.10 12.47 12.36
N ILE A 100 0.73 11.92 13.52
CA ILE A 100 -0.61 11.38 13.77
C ILE A 100 -1.64 12.50 13.59
N ASP A 101 -1.43 13.67 14.18
CA ASP A 101 -2.35 14.79 14.08
C ASP A 101 -2.52 15.24 12.62
N ILE A 102 -1.43 15.35 11.86
CA ILE A 102 -1.46 15.65 10.42
C ILE A 102 -2.26 14.59 9.65
N TYR A 103 -1.99 13.31 9.88
CA TYR A 103 -2.73 12.22 9.22
C TYR A 103 -4.23 12.34 9.52
N ARG A 104 -4.60 12.57 10.78
CA ARG A 104 -5.99 12.73 11.19
C ARG A 104 -6.60 13.97 10.54
N THR A 105 -5.93 15.13 10.52
CA THR A 105 -6.43 16.34 9.85
C THR A 105 -6.70 16.13 8.36
N ILE A 106 -5.78 15.47 7.65
CA ILE A 106 -5.91 15.25 6.20
C ILE A 106 -7.09 14.31 5.90
N ASN A 107 -7.23 13.24 6.68
CA ASN A 107 -8.19 12.17 6.39
C ASN A 107 -9.55 12.35 7.08
N ASN A 108 -9.67 13.32 7.99
CA ASN A 108 -10.88 13.62 8.72
C ASN A 108 -11.63 14.84 8.17
N ALA A 109 -11.58 15.03 6.85
CA ALA A 109 -12.40 16.04 6.19
C ALA A 109 -13.88 15.86 6.59
N PRO A 110 -14.62 16.94 6.89
CA PRO A 110 -16.01 16.84 7.27
C PRO A 110 -16.87 16.35 6.10
N ASN A 111 -17.92 15.60 6.41
CA ASN A 111 -18.97 15.22 5.47
C ASN A 111 -19.84 16.45 5.13
N LEU A 112 -20.87 16.27 4.29
CA LEU A 112 -21.79 17.35 3.89
C LEU A 112 -22.57 17.99 5.06
N PHE A 113 -22.54 17.38 6.25
CA PHE A 113 -23.21 17.85 7.47
C PHE A 113 -22.24 18.43 8.50
N GLY A 114 -20.94 18.52 8.16
CA GLY A 114 -19.91 19.03 9.07
C GLY A 114 -19.33 17.97 10.00
N ASP A 115 -19.80 16.72 9.96
CA ASP A 115 -19.26 15.67 10.82
C ASP A 115 -17.95 15.10 10.27
N PRO A 116 -16.98 14.80 11.14
CA PRO A 116 -15.76 14.10 10.74
C PRO A 116 -16.07 12.78 10.01
N ILE A 117 -15.57 12.60 8.77
CA ILE A 117 -15.71 11.34 8.02
C ILE A 117 -14.94 10.20 8.71
N TRP A 118 -13.82 10.54 9.37
CA TRP A 118 -12.91 9.60 10.03
C TRP A 118 -12.47 10.11 11.42
N PRO A 119 -13.38 10.12 12.41
CA PRO A 119 -13.12 10.71 13.72
C PRO A 119 -12.00 9.98 14.49
N GLN A 120 -11.51 10.64 15.53
CA GLN A 120 -10.34 10.20 16.30
C GLN A 120 -10.54 8.85 17.02
N ASP A 121 -11.79 8.48 17.28
CA ASP A 121 -12.20 7.20 17.85
C ASP A 121 -12.39 6.08 16.81
N LYS A 122 -12.15 6.34 15.50
CA LYS A 122 -12.10 5.30 14.47
C LYS A 122 -10.68 4.84 14.23
N ASP A 123 -10.47 3.58 14.57
CA ASP A 123 -9.26 2.81 14.33
C ASP A 123 -7.95 3.44 14.83
N THR A 124 -6.80 2.84 14.50
CA THR A 124 -5.48 3.19 15.05
C THR A 124 -4.54 3.67 13.95
N VAL A 125 -3.69 4.64 14.29
CA VAL A 125 -2.58 5.12 13.47
C VAL A 125 -1.29 4.89 14.22
N ALA A 126 -0.32 4.29 13.55
CA ALA A 126 1.04 4.08 14.01
C ALA A 126 2.00 4.92 13.15
N VAL A 127 3.01 5.54 13.74
CA VAL A 127 4.04 6.28 13.00
C VAL A 127 5.43 6.00 13.57
N SER A 128 6.43 5.97 12.69
CA SER A 128 7.83 5.79 13.07
C SER A 128 8.75 6.40 12.02
N MET A 129 9.94 6.84 12.44
CA MET A 129 11.06 7.13 11.55
C MET A 129 12.03 5.97 11.59
N VAL A 130 12.32 5.39 10.43
CA VAL A 130 13.27 4.28 10.27
C VAL A 130 14.27 4.67 9.20
N ASP A 131 15.55 4.76 9.53
CA ASP A 131 16.63 5.21 8.65
C ASP A 131 16.24 6.51 7.91
N ASP A 132 15.81 7.54 8.67
CA ASP A 132 15.36 8.85 8.17
C ASP A 132 14.15 8.84 7.21
N GLN A 133 13.39 7.73 7.15
CA GLN A 133 12.16 7.62 6.36
C GLN A 133 10.94 7.49 7.27
N LEU A 134 9.90 8.29 7.01
CA LEU A 134 8.63 8.22 7.71
C LEU A 134 7.85 6.99 7.23
N PHE A 135 7.43 6.16 8.18
CA PHE A 135 6.47 5.10 7.96
C PHE A 135 5.22 5.37 8.78
N VAL A 136 4.08 5.25 8.11
CA VAL A 136 2.76 5.31 8.73
C VAL A 136 2.15 3.92 8.60
N GLY A 137 1.67 3.35 9.69
CA GLY A 137 0.84 2.16 9.72
C GLY A 137 -0.59 2.53 10.03
N VAL A 138 -1.52 1.95 9.29
CA VAL A 138 -2.95 2.10 9.55
C VAL A 138 -3.60 0.73 9.45
N ASN A 139 -4.73 0.56 10.11
CA ASN A 139 -5.51 -0.67 10.01
C ASN A 139 -6.16 -0.83 8.63
N ARG A 140 -6.55 -2.07 8.31
CA ARG A 140 -7.37 -2.36 7.15
C ARG A 140 -8.67 -1.55 7.21
N TRP A 141 -9.00 -0.92 6.08
CA TRP A 141 -10.12 0.00 5.85
C TRP A 141 -9.88 1.45 6.22
N ALA A 142 -8.80 1.77 6.92
CA ALA A 142 -8.42 3.16 7.12
C ALA A 142 -7.89 3.81 5.83
N PRO A 143 -8.08 5.13 5.68
CA PRO A 143 -7.47 5.91 4.61
C PRO A 143 -5.96 5.63 4.47
N GLY A 144 -5.50 5.44 3.24
CA GLY A 144 -4.09 5.10 3.00
C GLY A 144 -3.70 3.64 3.24
N TYR A 145 -4.62 2.76 3.66
CA TYR A 145 -4.43 1.31 3.57
C TYR A 145 -4.66 0.85 2.12
N ILE A 146 -3.66 0.24 1.47
CA ILE A 146 -3.73 -0.12 0.05
C ILE A 146 -3.69 -1.64 -0.19
N THR A 147 -3.97 -2.07 -1.41
CA THR A 147 -3.96 -3.49 -1.81
C THR A 147 -2.61 -4.17 -1.56
N ALA A 148 -1.49 -3.43 -1.69
CA ALA A 148 -0.18 -4.00 -1.40
C ALA A 148 -0.01 -4.33 0.10
N ASP A 149 -0.61 -3.53 0.99
CA ASP A 149 -0.61 -3.82 2.42
C ASP A 149 -1.40 -5.08 2.73
N LEU A 150 -2.58 -5.21 2.10
CA LEU A 150 -3.42 -6.39 2.25
C LEU A 150 -2.67 -7.66 1.84
N ALA A 151 -2.01 -7.62 0.68
CA ALA A 151 -1.24 -8.75 0.17
C ALA A 151 -0.10 -9.14 1.14
N ARG A 152 0.71 -8.16 1.56
CA ARG A 152 1.82 -8.41 2.49
C ARG A 152 1.35 -8.90 3.87
N ALA A 153 0.24 -8.39 4.38
CA ALA A 153 -0.35 -8.86 5.63
C ALA A 153 -0.87 -10.30 5.51
N ILE A 154 -1.46 -10.67 4.36
CA ILE A 154 -1.84 -12.06 4.06
C ILE A 154 -0.62 -12.97 4.00
N ASP A 155 0.45 -12.53 3.32
CA ASP A 155 1.69 -13.32 3.20
C ASP A 155 2.33 -13.55 4.57
N ALA A 156 2.48 -12.48 5.37
CA ALA A 156 2.96 -12.56 6.75
C ALA A 156 2.09 -13.50 7.59
N ARG A 157 0.76 -13.41 7.47
CA ARG A 157 -0.18 -14.29 8.20
C ARG A 157 0.05 -15.75 7.86
N ASN A 158 0.13 -16.07 6.58
CA ASN A 158 0.28 -17.44 6.14
C ASN A 158 1.64 -18.01 6.60
N ALA A 159 2.71 -17.21 6.54
CA ALA A 159 4.02 -17.59 7.05
C ALA A 159 4.01 -17.83 8.57
N LEU A 160 3.40 -16.93 9.34
CA LEU A 160 3.32 -17.06 10.79
C LEU A 160 2.43 -18.22 11.25
N ILE A 161 1.31 -18.50 10.57
CA ILE A 161 0.49 -19.69 10.84
C ILE A 161 1.32 -20.97 10.66
N GLN A 162 2.13 -21.03 9.61
CA GLN A 162 2.97 -22.20 9.33
C GLN A 162 4.07 -22.38 10.39
N LYS A 163 4.70 -21.29 10.81
CA LYS A 163 5.86 -21.33 11.72
C LYS A 163 5.50 -21.36 13.21
N TYR A 164 4.38 -20.74 13.57
CA TYR A 164 3.93 -20.55 14.95
C TYR A 164 2.47 -20.96 15.12
N PRO A 165 2.10 -22.21 14.81
CA PRO A 165 0.70 -22.67 14.85
C PRO A 165 0.10 -22.67 16.26
N ASP A 166 0.93 -22.69 17.30
CA ASP A 166 0.57 -22.57 18.70
C ASP A 166 0.04 -21.16 19.07
N VAL A 167 0.54 -20.13 18.37
CA VAL A 167 0.07 -18.75 18.51
C VAL A 167 -0.99 -18.41 17.46
N MET A 168 -0.79 -18.86 16.22
CA MET A 168 -1.60 -18.52 15.06
C MET A 168 -2.13 -19.77 14.36
N ALA A 169 -3.32 -20.22 14.76
CA ALA A 169 -3.96 -21.40 14.18
C ALA A 169 -4.68 -21.08 12.85
N THR A 170 -4.67 -22.04 11.92
CA THR A 170 -5.42 -21.95 10.64
C THR A 170 -6.92 -21.71 10.85
N GLY A 171 -7.50 -22.29 11.91
CA GLY A 171 -8.91 -22.09 12.25
C GLY A 171 -9.30 -20.65 12.60
N ASN A 172 -8.31 -19.79 12.90
CA ASN A 172 -8.53 -18.39 13.23
C ASN A 172 -8.42 -17.45 12.02
N ILE A 173 -8.33 -17.95 10.78
CA ILE A 173 -8.32 -17.09 9.59
C ILE A 173 -9.63 -16.28 9.53
N GLY A 174 -9.50 -14.94 9.50
CA GLY A 174 -10.64 -14.03 9.55
C GLY A 174 -11.05 -13.64 10.97
N ALA A 175 -10.37 -14.16 12.00
CA ALA A 175 -10.56 -13.84 13.41
C ALA A 175 -9.22 -13.47 14.08
N ILE A 176 -9.30 -13.04 15.34
CA ILE A 176 -8.11 -12.88 16.19
C ILE A 176 -7.52 -14.27 16.56
N PRO A 177 -6.19 -14.40 16.75
CA PRO A 177 -5.19 -13.34 16.62
C PRO A 177 -4.74 -13.07 15.18
N ASN A 178 -5.14 -13.89 14.20
CA ASN A 178 -4.65 -13.78 12.82
C ASN A 178 -4.98 -12.43 12.15
N ASN A 179 -6.09 -11.81 12.52
CA ASN A 179 -6.48 -10.50 12.01
C ASN A 179 -5.63 -9.34 12.54
N SER A 180 -4.82 -9.55 13.59
CA SER A 180 -3.95 -8.49 14.12
C SER A 180 -2.93 -8.00 13.10
N LEU A 181 -2.50 -8.83 12.14
CA LEU A 181 -1.58 -8.41 11.07
C LEU A 181 -2.14 -7.34 10.14
N PHE A 182 -3.45 -7.09 10.20
CA PHE A 182 -4.11 -6.03 9.44
C PHE A 182 -4.29 -4.76 10.28
N HIS A 183 -3.73 -4.68 11.49
CA HIS A 183 -3.73 -3.50 12.34
C HIS A 183 -2.57 -2.56 12.00
N ALA A 184 -2.57 -1.38 12.59
CA ALA A 184 -1.62 -0.31 12.30
C ALA A 184 -0.17 -0.69 12.62
N GLU A 185 0.08 -1.32 13.76
CA GLU A 185 1.42 -1.61 14.27
C GLU A 185 2.12 -2.66 13.40
N PRO A 186 1.50 -3.82 13.10
CA PRO A 186 2.07 -4.78 12.15
C PRO A 186 2.19 -4.20 10.74
N ASN A 187 1.22 -3.39 10.30
CA ASN A 187 1.26 -2.79 8.97
C ASN A 187 2.50 -1.88 8.80
N LEU A 188 2.81 -1.06 9.80
CA LEU A 188 4.01 -0.21 9.80
C LEU A 188 5.28 -1.06 9.65
N LEU A 189 5.44 -2.08 10.50
CA LEU A 189 6.63 -2.93 10.47
C LEU A 189 6.77 -3.67 9.14
N ILE A 190 5.67 -4.19 8.58
CA ILE A 190 5.65 -4.85 7.28
C ILE A 190 6.05 -3.87 6.16
N ARG A 191 5.56 -2.62 6.21
CA ARG A 191 5.93 -1.57 5.24
C ARG A 191 7.42 -1.25 5.30
N ALA A 192 7.96 -1.06 6.51
CA ALA A 192 9.36 -0.77 6.73
C ALA A 192 10.24 -1.95 6.28
N ALA A 193 9.91 -3.17 6.68
CA ALA A 193 10.64 -4.37 6.28
C ALA A 193 10.64 -4.55 4.76
N TYR A 194 9.49 -4.35 4.10
CA TYR A 194 9.43 -4.42 2.64
C TYR A 194 10.33 -3.39 1.96
N ARG A 195 10.42 -2.16 2.51
CA ARG A 195 11.25 -1.09 1.96
C ARG A 195 12.76 -1.41 2.04
N PHE A 196 13.19 -2.07 3.11
CA PHE A 196 14.59 -2.37 3.39
C PHE A 196 14.97 -3.83 3.10
N GLY A 197 14.01 -4.67 2.72
CA GLY A 197 14.16 -6.13 2.60
C GLY A 197 14.07 -6.87 3.95
N SER A 198 14.59 -6.27 5.02
CA SER A 198 14.58 -6.76 6.40
C SER A 198 14.76 -5.59 7.37
N LEU A 199 14.36 -5.77 8.63
CA LEU A 199 14.60 -4.84 9.73
C LEU A 199 15.77 -5.28 10.65
N GLU A 200 16.59 -6.21 10.18
CA GLU A 200 17.78 -6.66 10.93
C GLU A 200 18.67 -5.48 11.34
N ASN A 201 19.15 -5.53 12.59
CA ASN A 201 19.99 -4.52 13.24
C ASN A 201 19.37 -3.11 13.29
N ARG A 202 18.04 -3.01 13.33
CA ARG A 202 17.32 -1.73 13.50
C ARG A 202 16.60 -1.67 14.83
N THR A 203 16.54 -0.45 15.36
CA THR A 203 15.64 -0.06 16.44
C THR A 203 14.50 0.76 15.84
N ILE A 204 13.26 0.35 16.13
CA ILE A 204 12.05 0.99 15.62
C ILE A 204 11.31 1.59 16.82
N GLU A 205 11.33 2.92 16.95
CA GLU A 205 10.47 3.61 17.92
C GLU A 205 9.20 4.07 17.22
N MET A 206 8.08 3.53 17.67
CA MET A 206 6.76 3.73 17.09
C MET A 206 5.85 4.45 18.08
N GLU A 207 5.23 5.52 17.64
CA GLU A 207 4.10 6.12 18.35
C GLU A 207 2.79 5.61 17.78
N VAL A 208 1.86 5.26 18.67
CA VAL A 208 0.51 4.83 18.32
C VAL A 208 -0.52 5.70 19.04
N ASP A 209 -1.59 6.07 18.36
CA ASP A 209 -2.59 6.96 18.93
C ASP A 209 -3.61 6.27 19.83
N ARG A 210 -3.58 4.93 19.88
CA ARG A 210 -4.50 4.10 20.67
C ARG A 210 -3.80 2.94 21.35
N GLU A 211 -4.55 2.33 22.25
CA GLU A 211 -4.14 1.13 22.97
C GLU A 211 -3.82 -0.02 22.01
N VAL A 212 -2.62 -0.60 22.15
CA VAL A 212 -2.23 -1.81 21.40
C VAL A 212 -3.06 -2.98 21.90
N CYS A 213 -3.82 -3.61 21.00
CA CYS A 213 -4.72 -4.69 21.39
C CYS A 213 -3.96 -5.95 21.86
N TYR A 214 -4.62 -6.75 22.70
CA TYR A 214 -4.04 -7.97 23.27
C TYR A 214 -3.50 -8.94 22.20
N SER A 215 -4.22 -9.12 21.09
CA SER A 215 -3.80 -10.00 19.99
C SER A 215 -2.59 -9.44 19.21
N CYS A 216 -2.43 -8.12 19.09
CA CYS A 216 -1.17 -7.54 18.60
C CYS A 216 -0.01 -7.89 19.55
N GLY A 217 -0.26 -7.87 20.86
CA GLY A 217 0.68 -8.36 21.88
C GLY A 217 1.12 -9.81 21.65
N GLN A 218 0.27 -10.68 21.09
CA GLN A 218 0.66 -12.07 20.81
C GLN A 218 1.44 -12.22 19.50
N VAL A 219 1.02 -11.48 18.46
CA VAL A 219 1.52 -11.65 17.09
C VAL A 219 2.80 -10.86 16.81
N LEU A 220 2.92 -9.63 17.33
CA LEU A 220 4.04 -8.74 17.05
C LEU A 220 5.42 -9.36 17.36
N PRO A 221 5.64 -10.08 18.47
CA PRO A 221 6.93 -10.71 18.71
C PRO A 221 7.30 -11.75 17.64
N LYS A 222 6.31 -12.54 17.17
CA LYS A 222 6.53 -13.53 16.11
C LYS A 222 6.77 -12.87 14.76
N LEU A 223 6.03 -11.81 14.46
CA LEU A 223 6.28 -10.98 13.28
C LEU A 223 7.69 -10.38 13.33
N GLY A 224 8.12 -9.85 14.47
CA GLY A 224 9.45 -9.28 14.65
C GLY A 224 10.58 -10.25 14.25
N LEU A 225 10.51 -11.51 14.68
CA LEU A 225 11.46 -12.55 14.27
C LEU A 225 11.54 -12.71 12.75
N GLU A 226 10.38 -12.74 12.08
CA GLU A 226 10.29 -12.90 10.63
C GLU A 226 10.77 -11.68 9.84
N LEU A 227 10.72 -10.49 10.46
CA LEU A 227 11.18 -9.25 9.85
C LEU A 227 12.66 -8.96 10.14
N GLY A 228 13.45 -9.93 10.62
CA GLY A 228 14.88 -9.76 10.89
C GLY A 228 15.20 -9.41 12.34
N ASN A 229 14.26 -9.65 13.26
CA ASN A 229 14.44 -9.47 14.70
C ASN A 229 14.88 -8.04 15.12
N PRO A 230 14.15 -6.99 14.72
CA PRO A 230 14.43 -5.63 15.18
C PRO A 230 14.16 -5.49 16.68
N ASP A 231 14.78 -4.50 17.29
CA ASP A 231 14.33 -3.92 18.55
C ASP A 231 13.16 -2.98 18.27
N VAL A 232 12.03 -3.17 18.95
CA VAL A 232 10.81 -2.37 18.71
C VAL A 232 10.27 -1.82 20.00
N VAL A 233 10.13 -0.50 20.02
CA VAL A 233 9.50 0.27 21.09
C VAL A 233 8.17 0.80 20.57
N ILE A 234 7.10 0.62 21.34
CA ILE A 234 5.79 1.19 21.06
C ILE A 234 5.39 2.10 22.21
N VAL A 235 5.00 3.33 21.89
CA VAL A 235 4.53 4.33 22.84
C VAL A 235 3.08 4.70 22.51
N GLU A 236 2.16 4.43 23.43
CA GLU A 236 0.74 4.78 23.32
C GLU A 236 0.52 6.23 23.73
N ARG A 237 0.22 7.12 22.80
CA ARG A 237 0.10 8.57 23.05
C ARG A 237 -0.95 8.90 24.12
N GLY A 238 -2.11 8.22 24.08
CA GLY A 238 -3.22 8.51 24.99
C GLY A 238 -2.94 8.16 26.45
N THR A 239 -2.04 7.21 26.71
CA THR A 239 -1.79 6.69 28.06
C THR A 239 -0.35 6.87 28.52
N GLY A 240 0.58 7.20 27.62
CA GLY A 240 2.03 7.16 27.85
C GLY A 240 2.59 5.75 27.98
N THR A 241 1.77 4.72 27.79
CA THR A 241 2.16 3.32 28.01
C THR A 241 3.23 2.91 27.00
N ARG A 242 4.32 2.32 27.51
CA ARG A 242 5.45 1.85 26.72
C ARG A 242 5.49 0.33 26.69
N SER A 243 5.71 -0.22 25.51
CA SER A 243 6.03 -1.63 25.29
C SER A 243 7.32 -1.75 24.49
N GLU A 244 8.12 -2.75 24.80
CA GLU A 244 9.43 -2.99 24.19
C GLU A 244 9.57 -4.47 23.89
N MET A 245 9.89 -4.81 22.65
CA MET A 245 10.14 -6.19 22.23
C MET A 245 11.47 -6.33 21.50
N TRP A 246 12.12 -7.45 21.78
CA TRP A 246 13.33 -7.88 21.09
C TRP A 246 13.43 -9.41 21.20
N ASN A 247 14.10 -10.04 20.22
CA ASN A 247 14.29 -11.49 20.19
C ASN A 247 12.99 -12.29 20.28
N GLY A 248 11.94 -11.78 19.63
CA GLY A 248 10.63 -12.42 19.59
C GLY A 248 9.90 -12.51 20.93
N GLN A 249 10.23 -11.64 21.88
CA GLN A 249 9.61 -11.55 23.20
C GLN A 249 9.38 -10.09 23.61
N TRP A 250 8.39 -9.85 24.46
CA TRP A 250 8.25 -8.57 25.16
C TRP A 250 9.24 -8.52 26.31
N LEU A 251 10.13 -7.54 26.29
CA LEU A 251 10.96 -7.16 27.44
C LEU A 251 10.13 -6.32 28.43
N ILE A 252 9.28 -5.46 27.87
CA ILE A 252 8.33 -4.64 28.60
C ILE A 252 7.00 -4.75 27.87
N TRP A 253 5.94 -5.12 28.58
CA TRP A 253 4.59 -5.12 28.03
C TRP A 253 3.71 -4.15 28.81
N ARG A 254 3.26 -3.10 28.13
CA ARG A 254 2.31 -2.12 28.63
C ARG A 254 2.66 -1.51 30.00
N ARG A 255 3.91 -1.06 30.18
CA ARG A 255 4.34 -0.37 31.39
C ARG A 255 3.99 1.12 31.30
N LYS A 256 3.42 1.65 32.38
CA LYS A 256 3.22 3.10 32.58
C LYS A 256 4.45 3.75 33.19
#